data_AF-A7VVM2-F1
#
_entry.id   AF-A7VVM2-F1
#
_cell.length_a   1.000
_cell.length_b   1.000
_cell.length_c   1.000
_cell.angle_alpha   90.00
_cell.angle_beta   90.00
_cell.angle_gamma   90.00
#
_symmetry.space_group_name_H-M   'P 1'
#
loop_
_entity.id
_entity.type
_entity.pdbx_description
1 polymer ?
#
loop_
_entity_poly.entity_id
_entity_poly.type
_entity_poly.pdbx_seq_one_letter_code
_entity_poly.pdbx_strand_id
1 'polypeptide(L)'
;MAGKPADDKHPFGHGRIEYVAGLIVSFIIVLMGVELAKTSLDKIFHPEEISFSWITPAVLGISILVKLWMCFFNRKMGDKIDSAVLRATAMDSLSDVAATSAVLAGFVIGYWARVNLDGYLGVLVALFILYTGVSTAKGTLDLLLGEAPDPEFVKQIQQEVLSYPEIIGVHDLIVHNYGPGHSVVSLHAEVPCDVDILKIHDTIDNAERDLKKKFDCEVVIHMDPIITDDKETNEIHQKLSSIVRLLDSRVTIHDFRMVKGPTHTNLIFDIVVPHQFRLTDDQVVESLRQAVKALDARYEIVVNVDKAYTAPPGGEA
;
A
#
# COMPACT_ATOMS: atom_id res chain seq x y z
N MET A 1 9.38 15.94 13.89
CA MET A 1 8.66 14.94 14.71
C MET A 1 8.68 13.57 14.04
N ALA A 2 8.37 13.46 12.74
CA ALA A 2 8.47 12.20 11.99
C ALA A 2 9.90 11.62 11.96
N GLY A 3 10.92 12.43 11.68
CA GLY A 3 12.33 11.99 11.71
C GLY A 3 12.94 11.78 13.10
N LYS A 4 12.11 11.67 14.15
CA LYS A 4 12.61 11.31 15.48
C LYS A 4 12.86 9.78 15.49
N PRO A 5 14.05 9.31 15.90
CA PRO A 5 14.35 7.89 15.95
C PRO A 5 13.42 7.14 16.94
N ALA A 6 13.49 5.82 16.90
CA ALA A 6 12.81 4.96 17.87
C ALA A 6 13.18 5.32 19.32
N ASP A 7 12.20 5.17 20.22
CA ASP A 7 12.38 5.32 21.66
C ASP A 7 11.55 4.27 22.42
N ASP A 8 11.70 4.20 23.74
CA ASP A 8 11.02 3.19 24.58
C ASP A 8 9.49 3.19 24.46
N LYS A 9 8.89 4.32 24.06
CA LYS A 9 7.45 4.43 23.84
C LYS A 9 7.05 4.08 22.41
N HIS A 10 7.96 4.24 21.45
CA HIS A 10 7.75 4.03 20.02
C HIS A 10 8.94 3.25 19.44
N PRO A 11 9.01 1.93 19.65
CA PRO A 11 10.17 1.11 19.27
C PRO A 11 10.36 1.00 17.74
N PHE A 12 9.31 1.28 16.95
CA PHE A 12 9.38 1.34 15.48
C PHE A 12 9.57 2.76 14.94
N GLY A 13 9.83 3.75 15.81
CA GLY A 13 10.01 5.15 15.41
C GLY A 13 8.70 5.93 15.30
N HIS A 14 8.84 7.16 14.80
CA HIS A 14 7.76 8.17 14.75
C HIS A 14 7.29 8.47 13.32
N GLY A 15 7.70 7.68 12.32
CA GLY A 15 7.49 7.97 10.90
C GLY A 15 6.01 8.19 10.54
N ARG A 16 5.09 7.36 11.06
CA ARG A 16 3.64 7.50 10.82
C ARG A 16 3.04 8.84 11.28
N ILE A 17 3.73 9.63 12.12
CA ILE A 17 3.30 10.99 12.45
C ILE A 17 3.21 11.86 11.18
N GLU A 18 4.01 11.58 10.16
CA GLU A 18 3.93 12.26 8.87
C GLU A 18 2.56 12.08 8.21
N TYR A 19 2.01 10.87 8.26
CA TYR A 19 0.67 10.60 7.75
C TYR A 19 -0.40 11.27 8.61
N VAL A 20 -0.29 11.23 9.94
CA VAL A 20 -1.23 11.94 10.82
C VAL A 20 -1.21 13.46 10.54
N ALA A 21 -0.03 14.04 10.34
CA ALA A 21 0.11 15.45 9.97
C ALA A 21 -0.51 15.73 8.60
N GLY A 22 -0.29 14.87 7.60
CA GLY A 22 -0.92 14.97 6.28
C GLY A 22 -2.45 14.95 6.35
N LEU A 23 -3.02 14.13 7.24
CA LEU A 23 -4.48 14.06 7.45
C LEU A 23 -5.02 15.35 8.09
N ILE A 24 -4.31 15.90 9.09
CA ILE A 24 -4.68 17.18 9.72
C ILE A 24 -4.63 18.32 8.68
N VAL A 25 -3.59 18.37 7.86
CA VAL A 25 -3.46 19.38 6.79
C VAL A 25 -4.59 19.25 5.78
N SER A 26 -4.93 18.02 5.37
CA SER A 26 -6.03 17.76 4.44
C SER A 26 -7.37 18.24 5.01
N PHE A 27 -7.61 18.05 6.31
CA PHE A 27 -8.81 18.56 6.97
C PHE A 27 -8.88 20.10 6.95
N ILE A 28 -7.76 20.78 7.21
CA ILE A 28 -7.67 22.25 7.13
C ILE A 28 -7.99 22.72 5.70
N ILE A 29 -7.45 22.06 4.67
CA ILE A 29 -7.72 22.38 3.27
C ILE A 29 -9.21 22.25 2.96
N VAL A 30 -9.84 21.16 3.40
CA VAL A 30 -11.29 20.96 3.22
C VAL A 30 -12.09 22.07 3.90
N LEU A 31 -11.75 22.44 5.15
CA LEU A 31 -12.40 23.54 5.85
C LEU A 31 -12.27 24.87 5.09
N MET A 32 -11.08 25.18 4.58
CA MET A 32 -10.85 26.37 3.75
C MET A 32 -11.66 26.33 2.45
N GLY A 33 -11.75 25.16 1.80
CA GLY A 33 -12.58 24.94 0.63
C GLY A 33 -14.07 25.17 0.90
N VAL A 34 -14.58 24.72 2.05
CA VAL A 34 -15.98 24.98 2.48
C VAL A 34 -16.22 26.47 2.70
N GLU A 35 -15.31 27.16 3.39
CA GLU A 35 -15.46 28.61 3.64
C GLU A 35 -15.39 29.41 2.32
N LEU A 36 -14.51 29.02 1.40
CA LEU A 36 -14.46 29.61 0.06
C LEU A 36 -15.74 29.34 -0.73
N ALA A 37 -16.29 28.13 -0.69
CA ALA A 37 -17.55 27.81 -1.33
C ALA A 37 -18.69 28.68 -0.78
N LYS A 38 -18.76 28.83 0.55
CA LYS A 38 -19.77 29.64 1.23
C LYS A 38 -19.68 31.11 0.84
N THR A 39 -18.50 31.71 0.91
CA THR A 39 -18.27 33.12 0.51
C THR A 39 -18.53 33.34 -0.97
N SER A 40 -18.19 32.37 -1.83
CA SER A 40 -18.43 32.45 -3.26
C SER A 40 -19.91 32.33 -3.62
N LEU A 41 -20.65 31.45 -2.93
CA LEU A 41 -22.11 31.35 -3.05
C LEU A 41 -22.79 32.62 -2.56
N ASP A 42 -22.32 33.22 -1.47
CA ASP A 42 -22.86 34.49 -0.97
C ASP A 42 -22.72 35.61 -1.99
N LYS A 43 -21.57 35.70 -2.68
CA LYS A 43 -21.36 36.65 -3.80
C LYS A 43 -22.27 36.42 -5.00
N ILE A 44 -22.77 35.19 -5.21
CA ILE A 44 -23.75 34.90 -6.27
C ILE A 44 -25.14 35.40 -5.86
N PHE A 45 -25.54 35.19 -4.60
CA PHE A 45 -26.85 35.61 -4.10
C PHE A 45 -26.92 37.10 -3.73
N HIS A 46 -25.80 37.69 -3.33
CA HIS A 46 -25.64 39.10 -2.99
C HIS A 46 -24.51 39.70 -3.85
N PRO A 47 -24.79 40.07 -5.12
CA PRO A 47 -23.77 40.63 -5.99
C PRO A 47 -23.31 42.00 -5.47
N GLU A 48 -22.05 42.09 -5.05
CA GLU A 48 -21.41 43.36 -4.72
C GLU A 48 -20.81 44.01 -5.98
N GLU A 49 -20.77 45.34 -6.01
CA GLU A 49 -20.04 46.06 -7.05
C GLU A 49 -18.54 45.81 -6.88
N ILE A 50 -17.95 45.11 -7.85
CA ILE A 50 -16.50 44.86 -7.87
C ILE A 50 -15.80 46.21 -8.11
N SER A 51 -15.25 46.81 -7.06
CA SER A 51 -14.34 47.94 -7.21
C SER A 51 -13.07 47.46 -7.90
N PHE A 52 -12.92 47.78 -9.19
CA PHE A 52 -11.76 47.38 -9.95
C PHE A 52 -10.50 48.10 -9.42
N SER A 53 -9.60 47.34 -8.80
CA SER A 53 -8.30 47.81 -8.35
C SER A 53 -7.20 47.06 -9.08
N TRP A 54 -6.23 47.79 -9.63
CA TRP A 54 -5.04 47.21 -10.25
C TRP A 54 -4.18 46.40 -9.28
N ILE A 55 -4.41 46.55 -7.98
CA ILE A 55 -3.73 45.79 -6.93
C ILE A 55 -4.11 44.31 -6.98
N THR A 56 -5.38 43.98 -7.21
CA THR A 56 -5.89 42.60 -7.22
C THR A 56 -5.21 41.70 -8.26
N PRO A 57 -5.18 42.05 -9.56
CA PRO A 57 -4.50 41.21 -10.55
C PRO A 57 -2.98 41.16 -10.36
N ALA A 58 -2.37 42.23 -9.83
CA ALA A 58 -0.94 42.25 -9.51
C ALA A 58 -0.61 41.25 -8.40
N VAL A 59 -1.39 41.22 -7.32
CA VAL A 59 -1.22 40.26 -6.21
C VAL A 59 -1.46 38.82 -6.68
N LEU A 60 -2.51 38.57 -7.47
CA LEU A 60 -2.77 37.24 -8.03
C LEU A 60 -1.63 36.78 -8.96
N GLY A 61 -1.10 37.67 -9.81
CA GLY A 61 0.04 37.38 -10.67
C GLY A 61 1.30 37.03 -9.88
N ILE A 62 1.61 37.78 -8.82
CA ILE A 62 2.74 37.47 -7.92
C ILE A 62 2.51 36.14 -7.21
N SER A 63 1.31 35.87 -6.73
CA SER A 63 0.96 34.60 -6.07
C SER A 63 1.20 33.39 -6.99
N ILE A 64 0.77 33.48 -8.26
CA ILE A 64 1.01 32.45 -9.27
C ILE A 64 2.51 32.21 -9.47
N LEU A 65 3.31 33.27 -9.59
CA LEU A 65 4.76 33.14 -9.76
C LEU A 65 5.43 32.46 -8.56
N VAL A 66 5.03 32.84 -7.34
CA VAL A 66 5.54 32.23 -6.11
C VAL A 66 5.15 30.76 -6.03
N LYS A 67 3.88 30.41 -6.28
CA LYS A 67 3.41 29.02 -6.24
C LYS A 67 4.03 28.16 -7.34
N LEU A 68 4.25 28.71 -8.54
CA LEU A 68 5.02 28.03 -9.58
C LEU A 68 6.46 27.74 -9.12
N TRP A 69 7.13 28.72 -8.52
CA TRP A 69 8.46 28.52 -7.95
C TRP A 69 8.47 27.44 -6.86
N MET A 70 7.49 27.47 -5.94
CA MET A 70 7.32 26.44 -4.91
C MET A 70 7.08 25.05 -5.52
N CYS A 71 6.25 24.94 -6.55
CA CYS A 71 6.01 23.70 -7.28
C CYS A 71 7.32 23.13 -7.84
N PHE A 72 8.11 23.93 -8.55
CA PHE A 72 9.39 23.48 -9.10
C PHE A 72 10.40 23.11 -8.02
N PHE A 73 10.50 23.90 -6.96
CA PHE A 73 11.40 23.65 -5.85
C PHE A 73 11.05 22.35 -5.12
N ASN A 74 9.79 22.18 -4.73
CA ASN A 74 9.30 21.02 -4.00
C ASN A 74 9.36 19.76 -4.84
N ARG A 75 9.04 19.81 -6.14
CA ARG A 75 9.17 18.67 -7.03
C ARG A 75 10.62 18.23 -7.17
N LYS A 76 11.52 19.18 -7.44
CA LYS A 76 12.96 18.89 -7.57
C LYS A 76 13.55 18.30 -6.30
N MET A 77 13.15 18.81 -5.13
CA MET A 77 13.62 18.28 -3.87
C MET A 77 12.99 16.92 -3.54
N GLY A 78 11.69 16.78 -3.71
CA GLY A 78 10.96 15.52 -3.52
C GLY A 78 11.49 14.40 -4.41
N ASP A 79 11.86 14.69 -5.65
CA ASP A 79 12.50 13.72 -6.54
C ASP A 79 13.93 13.36 -6.10
N LYS A 80 14.67 14.32 -5.54
CA LYS A 80 16.06 14.12 -5.10
C LYS A 80 16.19 13.29 -3.82
N ILE A 81 15.26 13.46 -2.88
CA ILE A 81 15.29 12.78 -1.57
C ILE A 81 14.19 11.73 -1.41
N ASP A 82 13.55 11.36 -2.53
CA ASP A 82 12.40 10.45 -2.59
C ASP A 82 11.30 10.74 -1.55
N SER A 83 11.02 12.04 -1.33
CA SER A 83 10.03 12.47 -0.34
C SER A 83 8.65 12.61 -0.98
N ALA A 84 7.76 11.68 -0.62
CA ALA A 84 6.36 11.71 -0.98
C ALA A 84 5.67 13.01 -0.53
N VAL A 85 6.00 13.54 0.66
CA VAL A 85 5.42 14.80 1.15
C VAL A 85 5.85 16.01 0.31
N LEU A 86 7.11 16.09 -0.11
CA LEU A 86 7.54 17.18 -0.99
C LEU A 86 6.93 17.06 -2.39
N ARG A 87 6.81 15.85 -2.95
CA ARG A 87 6.09 15.63 -4.21
C ARG A 87 4.60 16.03 -4.10
N ALA A 88 3.93 15.67 -3.00
CA ALA A 88 2.55 16.07 -2.73
C ALA A 88 2.42 17.60 -2.62
N THR A 89 3.32 18.26 -1.88
CA THR A 89 3.36 19.72 -1.74
C THR A 89 3.59 20.42 -3.08
N ALA A 90 4.32 19.79 -4.01
CA ALA A 90 4.50 20.29 -5.36
C ALA A 90 3.19 20.23 -6.18
N MET A 91 2.46 19.12 -6.11
CA MET A 91 1.15 18.99 -6.76
C MET A 91 0.10 19.95 -6.18
N ASP A 92 0.13 20.17 -4.87
CA ASP A 92 -0.69 21.20 -4.19
C ASP A 92 -0.36 22.59 -4.73
N SER A 93 0.92 22.94 -4.82
CA SER A 93 1.36 24.23 -5.38
C SER A 93 0.92 24.41 -6.84
N LEU A 94 0.92 23.34 -7.65
CA LEU A 94 0.41 23.37 -9.02
C LEU A 94 -1.11 23.55 -9.08
N SER A 95 -1.83 22.89 -8.17
CA SER A 95 -3.28 23.01 -8.01
C SER A 95 -3.68 24.46 -7.68
N ASP A 96 -2.93 25.10 -6.78
CA ASP A 96 -3.10 26.51 -6.44
C ASP A 96 -2.79 27.45 -7.63
N VAL A 97 -1.78 27.13 -8.45
CA VAL A 97 -1.49 27.89 -9.67
C VAL A 97 -2.68 27.82 -10.62
N ALA A 98 -3.25 26.64 -10.85
CA ALA A 98 -4.40 26.47 -11.73
C ALA A 98 -5.63 27.23 -11.21
N ALA A 99 -5.93 27.09 -9.92
CA ALA A 99 -7.02 27.80 -9.24
C ALA A 99 -6.86 29.33 -9.32
N THR A 100 -5.69 29.85 -8.93
CA THR A 100 -5.41 31.30 -8.92
C THR A 100 -5.40 31.87 -10.34
N SER A 101 -4.92 31.10 -11.33
CA SER A 101 -4.96 31.50 -12.74
C SER A 101 -6.39 31.58 -13.28
N ALA A 102 -7.27 30.65 -12.87
CA ALA A 102 -8.68 30.70 -13.23
C ALA A 102 -9.38 31.93 -12.65
N VAL A 103 -9.11 32.28 -11.38
CA VAL A 103 -9.61 33.51 -10.75
C VAL A 103 -9.08 34.76 -11.46
N LEU A 104 -7.78 34.81 -11.78
CA LEU A 104 -7.18 35.94 -12.48
C LEU A 104 -7.78 36.12 -13.89
N ALA A 105 -7.91 35.03 -14.65
CA ALA A 105 -8.55 35.06 -15.97
C ALA A 105 -9.99 35.54 -15.88
N GLY A 106 -10.72 35.04 -14.89
CA GLY A 106 -12.06 35.48 -14.54
C GLY A 106 -12.21 36.95 -14.22
N PHE A 107 -11.31 37.47 -13.40
CA PHE A 107 -11.26 38.89 -13.04
C PHE A 107 -11.03 39.77 -14.28
N VAL A 108 -10.12 39.36 -15.17
CA VAL A 108 -9.87 40.08 -16.44
C VAL A 108 -11.08 40.00 -17.38
N ILE A 109 -11.70 38.83 -17.53
CA ILE A 109 -12.89 38.65 -18.37
C ILE A 109 -14.07 39.44 -17.81
N GLY A 110 -14.30 39.39 -16.50
CA GLY A 110 -15.37 40.11 -15.81
C GLY A 110 -15.26 41.62 -15.98
N TYR A 111 -14.04 42.16 -15.99
CA TYR A 111 -13.78 43.57 -16.29
C TYR A 111 -14.23 43.95 -17.70
N TRP A 112 -13.86 43.16 -18.71
CA TRP A 112 -14.23 43.45 -20.11
C TRP A 112 -15.72 43.18 -20.40
N ALA A 113 -16.29 42.13 -19.81
CA ALA A 113 -17.67 41.71 -20.05
C ALA A 113 -18.71 42.45 -19.19
N ARG A 114 -18.28 43.19 -18.15
CA ARG A 114 -19.15 43.80 -17.11
C ARG A 114 -20.10 42.80 -16.43
N VAL A 115 -19.67 41.54 -16.33
CA VAL A 115 -20.41 40.47 -15.65
C VAL A 115 -19.66 40.09 -14.37
N ASN A 116 -20.38 39.99 -13.25
CA ASN A 116 -19.80 39.51 -11.99
C ASN A 116 -19.65 37.97 -12.06
N LEU A 117 -18.46 37.53 -12.46
CA LEU A 117 -18.09 36.11 -12.53
C LEU A 117 -17.36 35.62 -11.27
N ASP A 118 -17.09 36.51 -10.31
CA ASP A 118 -16.23 36.23 -9.16
C ASP A 118 -16.82 35.11 -8.28
N GLY A 119 -18.13 35.17 -7.99
CA GLY A 119 -18.82 34.12 -7.24
C GLY A 119 -18.81 32.76 -7.96
N TYR A 120 -19.07 32.72 -9.27
CA TYR A 120 -19.08 31.47 -10.03
C TYR A 120 -17.71 30.79 -10.10
N LEU A 121 -16.66 31.59 -10.31
CA LEU A 121 -15.30 31.09 -10.36
C LEU A 121 -14.79 30.68 -8.98
N GLY A 122 -15.16 31.42 -7.93
CA GLY A 122 -14.89 31.05 -6.56
C GLY A 122 -15.51 29.70 -6.19
N VAL A 123 -16.75 29.43 -6.62
CA VAL A 123 -17.37 28.10 -6.44
C VAL A 123 -16.61 27.02 -7.19
N LEU A 124 -16.23 27.26 -8.46
CA LEU A 124 -15.46 26.31 -9.25
C LEU A 124 -14.13 25.95 -8.57
N VAL A 125 -13.40 26.97 -8.10
CA VAL A 125 -12.14 26.79 -7.37
C VAL A 125 -12.36 26.06 -6.05
N ALA A 126 -13.42 26.41 -5.30
CA ALA A 126 -13.75 25.74 -4.06
C ALA A 126 -14.04 24.24 -4.25
N LEU A 127 -14.78 23.87 -5.30
CA LEU A 127 -15.02 22.46 -5.65
C LEU A 127 -13.71 21.72 -5.95
N PHE A 128 -12.79 22.36 -6.66
CA PHE A 128 -11.47 21.79 -6.95
C PHE A 128 -10.65 21.59 -5.66
N ILE A 129 -10.60 22.59 -4.77
CA ILE A 129 -9.93 22.50 -3.47
C ILE A 129 -10.54 21.41 -2.59
N LEU A 130 -11.88 21.29 -2.56
CA LEU A 130 -12.55 20.24 -1.82
C LEU A 130 -12.20 18.85 -2.36
N TYR A 131 -12.18 18.69 -3.68
CA TYR A 131 -11.78 17.44 -4.32
C TYR A 131 -10.33 17.06 -3.98
N THR A 132 -9.38 17.99 -4.09
CA THR A 132 -7.97 17.72 -3.77
C THR A 132 -7.76 17.46 -2.28
N GLY A 133 -8.47 18.19 -1.41
CA GLY A 133 -8.43 17.98 0.04
C GLY A 133 -8.95 16.60 0.45
N VAL A 134 -10.10 16.17 -0.09
CA VAL A 134 -10.67 14.84 0.18
C VAL A 134 -9.80 13.72 -0.41
N SER A 135 -9.27 13.91 -1.63
CA SER A 135 -8.38 12.94 -2.27
C SER A 135 -7.09 12.73 -1.45
N THR A 136 -6.46 13.83 -1.00
CA THR A 136 -5.26 13.77 -0.15
C THR A 136 -5.56 13.12 1.20
N ALA A 137 -6.70 13.44 1.81
CA ALA A 137 -7.13 12.80 3.06
C ALA A 137 -7.29 11.29 2.90
N LYS A 138 -7.93 10.85 1.80
CA LYS A 138 -8.11 9.43 1.49
C LYS A 138 -6.76 8.72 1.34
N GLY A 139 -5.86 9.24 0.50
CA GLY A 139 -4.53 8.62 0.30
C GLY A 139 -3.71 8.55 1.59
N THR A 140 -3.84 9.57 2.46
CA THR A 140 -3.16 9.55 3.77
C THR A 140 -3.77 8.55 4.74
N LEU A 141 -5.09 8.36 4.69
CA LEU A 141 -5.79 7.36 5.49
C LEU A 141 -5.43 5.95 5.03
N ASP A 142 -5.31 5.71 3.73
CA ASP A 142 -4.92 4.42 3.16
C ASP A 142 -3.52 4.00 3.68
N LEU A 143 -2.57 4.94 3.75
CA LEU A 143 -1.25 4.72 4.37
C LEU A 143 -1.31 4.38 5.86
N LEU A 144 -2.28 4.94 6.60
CA LEU A 144 -2.49 4.65 8.03
C LEU A 144 -3.16 3.29 8.26
N LEU A 145 -4.07 2.90 7.37
CA LEU A 145 -4.78 1.61 7.43
C LEU A 145 -3.86 0.45 7.02
N GLY A 146 -2.91 0.70 6.13
CA GLY A 146 -2.00 -0.29 5.57
C GLY A 146 -2.35 -0.57 4.12
N GLU A 147 -1.70 0.16 3.22
CA GLU A 147 -1.78 -0.09 1.78
C GLU A 147 -1.01 -1.37 1.41
N ALA A 148 -1.45 -2.05 0.35
CA ALA A 148 -0.70 -3.17 -0.20
C ALA A 148 0.69 -2.69 -0.65
N PRO A 149 1.76 -3.46 -0.38
CA PRO A 149 3.09 -3.08 -0.82
C PRO A 149 3.20 -3.10 -2.34
N ASP A 150 4.14 -2.31 -2.85
CA ASP A 150 4.49 -2.31 -4.27
C ASP A 150 4.85 -3.73 -4.75
N PRO A 151 4.15 -4.28 -5.77
CA PRO A 151 4.43 -5.61 -6.29
C PRO A 151 5.87 -5.80 -6.78
N GLU A 152 6.50 -4.73 -7.28
CA GLU A 152 7.90 -4.82 -7.72
C GLU A 152 8.84 -5.00 -6.52
N PHE A 153 8.63 -4.24 -5.45
CA PHE A 153 9.36 -4.40 -4.19
C PHE A 153 9.22 -5.81 -3.60
N VAL A 154 8.00 -6.34 -3.54
CA VAL A 154 7.73 -7.72 -3.07
C VAL A 154 8.51 -8.75 -3.89
N LYS A 155 8.49 -8.61 -5.21
CA LYS A 155 9.20 -9.50 -6.13
C LYS A 155 10.72 -9.43 -5.93
N GLN A 156 11.27 -8.24 -5.72
CA GLN A 156 12.71 -8.06 -5.47
C GLN A 156 13.15 -8.74 -4.17
N ILE A 157 12.35 -8.65 -3.10
CA ILE A 157 12.62 -9.36 -1.83
C ILE A 157 12.60 -10.88 -2.05
N GLN A 158 11.54 -11.40 -2.68
CA GLN A 158 11.42 -12.84 -2.96
C GLN A 158 12.60 -13.37 -3.77
N GLN A 159 13.03 -12.63 -4.79
CA GLN A 159 14.18 -13.01 -5.61
C GLN A 159 15.50 -13.01 -4.84
N GLU A 160 15.70 -12.05 -3.94
CA GLU A 160 16.89 -12.00 -3.11
C GLU A 160 16.94 -13.19 -2.14
N VAL A 161 15.82 -13.49 -1.46
CA VAL A 161 15.74 -14.61 -0.52
C VAL A 161 15.92 -15.95 -1.24
N LEU A 162 15.29 -16.13 -2.40
CA LEU A 162 15.44 -17.34 -3.23
C LEU A 162 16.82 -17.48 -3.90
N SER A 163 17.70 -16.48 -3.77
CA SER A 163 19.07 -16.59 -4.28
C SER A 163 19.96 -17.47 -3.38
N TYR A 164 19.55 -17.71 -2.13
CA TYR A 164 20.24 -18.58 -1.20
C TYR A 164 19.87 -20.05 -1.48
N PRO A 165 20.84 -20.92 -1.79
CA PRO A 165 20.57 -22.32 -2.19
C PRO A 165 19.82 -23.15 -1.16
N GLU A 166 20.00 -22.84 0.13
CA GLU A 166 19.31 -23.52 1.23
C GLU A 166 17.84 -23.11 1.38
N ILE A 167 17.38 -22.04 0.72
CA ILE A 167 15.99 -21.59 0.74
C ILE A 167 15.31 -22.04 -0.55
N ILE A 168 14.31 -22.91 -0.40
CA ILE A 168 13.66 -23.58 -1.54
C ILE A 168 12.29 -23.02 -1.89
N GLY A 169 11.73 -22.21 -0.99
CA GLY A 169 10.43 -21.55 -1.16
C GLY A 169 10.33 -20.31 -0.28
N VAL A 170 9.47 -19.38 -0.69
CA VAL A 170 9.13 -18.19 0.08
C VAL A 170 7.63 -17.97 -0.01
N HIS A 171 6.99 -17.81 1.15
CA HIS A 171 5.57 -17.54 1.24
C HIS A 171 5.28 -16.58 2.40
N ASP A 172 4.01 -16.15 2.51
CA ASP A 172 3.48 -15.25 3.56
C ASP A 172 4.34 -14.01 3.82
N LEU A 173 4.77 -13.37 2.72
CA LEU A 173 5.45 -12.09 2.79
C LEU A 173 4.45 -11.00 3.18
N ILE A 174 4.75 -10.30 4.27
CA ILE A 174 4.00 -9.17 4.80
C ILE A 174 4.94 -7.97 4.89
N VAL A 175 4.48 -6.82 4.41
CA VAL A 175 5.22 -5.56 4.53
C VAL A 175 4.42 -4.62 5.40
N HIS A 176 4.97 -4.24 6.54
CA HIS A 176 4.43 -3.24 7.44
C HIS A 176 5.11 -1.89 7.21
N ASN A 177 4.34 -0.88 6.80
CA ASN A 177 4.84 0.48 6.68
C ASN A 177 4.77 1.22 8.04
N TYR A 178 5.88 1.79 8.49
CA TYR A 178 5.97 2.60 9.73
C TYR A 178 6.30 4.07 9.48
N GLY A 179 6.03 4.55 8.27
CA GLY A 179 6.32 5.88 7.78
C GLY A 179 7.33 5.86 6.63
N PRO A 180 7.60 7.03 6.04
CA PRO A 180 8.54 7.14 4.93
C PRO A 180 9.93 6.61 5.31
N GLY A 181 10.49 5.75 4.46
CA GLY A 181 11.82 5.15 4.66
C GLY A 181 11.90 4.13 5.79
N HIS A 182 10.77 3.71 6.38
CA HIS A 182 10.75 2.72 7.46
C HIS A 182 9.70 1.65 7.19
N SER A 183 10.16 0.48 6.78
CA SER A 183 9.32 -0.70 6.61
C SER A 183 9.88 -1.88 7.40
N VAL A 184 8.97 -2.71 7.90
CA VAL A 184 9.28 -4.00 8.51
C VAL A 184 8.71 -5.07 7.60
N VAL A 185 9.53 -5.98 7.13
CA VAL A 185 9.15 -7.11 6.28
C VAL A 185 9.21 -8.38 7.12
N SER A 186 8.13 -9.16 7.11
CA SER A 186 8.14 -10.52 7.63
C SER A 186 7.80 -11.50 6.52
N LEU A 187 8.49 -12.63 6.45
CA LEU A 187 8.21 -13.68 5.46
C LEU A 187 8.56 -15.05 6.00
N HIS A 188 7.99 -16.09 5.42
CA HIS A 188 8.35 -17.47 5.69
C HIS A 188 9.27 -17.98 4.58
N ALA A 189 10.37 -18.61 4.98
CA ALA A 189 11.33 -19.24 4.08
C ALA A 189 11.29 -20.76 4.31
N GLU A 190 10.93 -21.50 3.26
CA GLU A 190 10.95 -22.95 3.28
C GLU A 190 12.38 -23.46 3.16
N VAL A 191 12.77 -24.34 4.08
CA VAL A 191 14.13 -24.90 4.16
C VAL A 191 14.08 -26.43 4.33
N PRO A 192 15.06 -27.18 3.82
CA PRO A 192 15.11 -28.63 4.03
C PRO A 192 15.30 -29.01 5.51
N CYS A 193 14.53 -29.99 6.01
CA CYS A 193 14.63 -30.43 7.40
C CYS A 193 15.88 -31.29 7.73
N ASP A 194 16.62 -31.72 6.72
CA ASP A 194 17.80 -32.58 6.83
C ASP A 194 19.13 -31.80 6.95
N VAL A 195 19.07 -30.46 6.87
CA VAL A 195 20.24 -29.59 7.02
C VAL A 195 20.43 -29.19 8.48
N ASP A 196 21.69 -28.98 8.89
CA ASP A 196 22.03 -28.52 10.24
C ASP A 196 21.35 -27.17 10.56
N ILE A 197 20.63 -27.13 11.68
CA ILE A 197 19.81 -25.98 12.08
C ILE A 197 20.63 -24.70 12.27
N LEU A 198 21.87 -24.80 12.77
CA LEU A 198 22.74 -23.63 12.96
C LEU A 198 23.24 -23.11 11.62
N LYS A 199 23.51 -24.01 10.66
CA LYS A 199 23.87 -23.62 9.30
C LYS A 199 22.71 -22.88 8.61
N ILE A 200 21.49 -23.41 8.68
CA ILE A 200 20.34 -22.74 8.05
C ILE A 200 20.09 -21.39 8.72
N HIS A 201 20.14 -21.32 10.05
CA HIS A 201 19.99 -20.06 10.78
C HIS A 201 21.03 -19.02 10.34
N ASP A 202 22.29 -19.41 10.11
CA ASP A 202 23.30 -18.49 9.57
C ASP A 202 22.95 -18.00 8.15
N THR A 203 22.41 -18.88 7.29
CA THR A 203 21.90 -18.46 5.97
C THR A 203 20.76 -17.45 6.09
N ILE A 204 19.80 -17.68 6.99
CA ILE A 204 18.68 -16.77 7.24
C ILE A 204 19.18 -15.41 7.77
N ASP A 205 20.08 -15.42 8.75
CA ASP A 205 20.72 -14.20 9.30
C ASP A 205 21.40 -13.38 8.19
N ASN A 206 22.08 -14.04 7.25
CA ASN A 206 22.74 -13.39 6.14
C ASN A 206 21.71 -12.79 5.17
N ALA A 207 20.64 -13.52 4.84
CA ALA A 207 19.55 -13.02 4.01
C ALA A 207 18.88 -11.78 4.61
N GLU A 208 18.56 -11.80 5.92
CA GLU A 208 18.01 -10.65 6.64
C GLU A 208 18.92 -9.43 6.57
N ARG A 209 20.24 -9.61 6.80
CA ARG A 209 21.22 -8.52 6.77
C ARG A 209 21.39 -7.93 5.39
N ASP A 210 21.37 -8.76 4.35
CA ASP A 210 21.55 -8.30 2.97
C ASP A 210 20.31 -7.56 2.46
N LEU A 211 19.11 -8.06 2.78
CA LEU A 211 17.86 -7.34 2.54
C LEU A 211 17.84 -5.98 3.26
N LYS A 212 18.20 -5.95 4.55
CA LYS A 212 18.25 -4.73 5.34
C LYS A 212 19.17 -3.67 4.72
N LYS A 213 20.36 -4.06 4.27
CA LYS A 213 21.30 -3.12 3.62
C LYS A 213 20.82 -2.65 2.25
N LYS A 214 20.19 -3.55 1.48
CA LYS A 214 19.80 -3.29 0.09
C LYS A 214 18.54 -2.44 -0.01
N PHE A 215 17.59 -2.66 0.90
CA PHE A 215 16.25 -2.09 0.84
C PHE A 215 15.93 -1.12 1.98
N ASP A 216 16.85 -0.91 2.93
CA ASP A 216 16.67 -0.04 4.11
C ASP A 216 15.40 -0.40 4.92
N CYS A 217 15.17 -1.72 5.09
CA CYS A 217 14.04 -2.26 5.83
C CYS A 217 14.51 -3.19 6.96
N GLU A 218 13.72 -3.28 8.03
CA GLU A 218 13.92 -4.33 9.02
C GLU A 218 13.27 -5.61 8.49
N VAL A 219 13.96 -6.74 8.55
CA VAL A 219 13.44 -8.01 8.02
C VAL A 219 13.48 -9.06 9.12
N VAL A 220 12.42 -9.86 9.21
CA VAL A 220 12.34 -11.05 10.05
C VAL A 220 11.88 -12.21 9.18
N ILE A 221 12.71 -13.23 9.05
CA ILE A 221 12.40 -14.42 8.27
C ILE A 221 12.09 -15.56 9.23
N HIS A 222 10.86 -16.06 9.17
CA HIS A 222 10.50 -17.31 9.82
C HIS A 222 11.04 -18.47 9.00
N MET A 223 11.79 -19.36 9.64
CA MET A 223 12.28 -20.59 9.00
C MET A 223 11.22 -21.67 9.10
N ASP A 224 10.71 -22.13 7.96
CA ASP A 224 9.74 -23.22 7.88
C ASP A 224 10.38 -24.50 7.33
N PRO A 225 10.67 -25.50 8.18
CA PRO A 225 11.33 -26.72 7.75
C PRO A 225 10.36 -27.66 7.03
N ILE A 226 10.70 -28.04 5.80
CA ILE A 226 9.92 -28.97 4.99
C ILE A 226 10.65 -30.30 4.79
N ILE A 227 9.88 -31.38 4.69
CA ILE A 227 10.39 -32.74 4.43
C ILE A 227 10.69 -32.87 2.93
N THR A 228 11.97 -32.99 2.57
CA THR A 228 12.42 -33.10 1.18
C THR A 228 12.78 -34.54 0.78
N ASP A 229 13.02 -35.43 1.74
CA ASP A 229 13.55 -36.78 1.53
C ASP A 229 12.47 -37.88 1.45
N ASP A 230 11.24 -37.61 1.89
CA ASP A 230 10.13 -38.57 1.80
C ASP A 230 9.36 -38.47 0.47
N LYS A 231 9.53 -39.50 -0.38
CA LYS A 231 8.87 -39.56 -1.70
C LYS A 231 7.35 -39.55 -1.61
N GLU A 232 6.78 -40.25 -0.63
CA GLU A 232 5.31 -40.36 -0.49
C GLU A 232 4.71 -39.01 -0.12
N THR A 233 5.25 -38.33 0.89
CA THR A 233 4.83 -36.98 1.29
C THR A 233 4.92 -36.00 0.13
N ASN A 234 6.04 -36.01 -0.61
CA ASN A 234 6.24 -35.14 -1.77
C ASN A 234 5.25 -35.40 -2.92
N GLU A 235 4.96 -36.68 -3.22
CA GLU A 235 3.97 -37.03 -4.23
C GLU A 235 2.56 -36.57 -3.84
N ILE A 236 2.18 -36.73 -2.57
CA ILE A 236 0.88 -36.27 -2.08
C ILE A 236 0.80 -34.75 -2.09
N HIS A 237 1.86 -34.05 -1.65
CA HIS A 237 1.95 -32.60 -1.73
C HIS A 237 1.74 -32.11 -3.17
N GLN A 238 2.44 -32.68 -4.15
CA GLN A 238 2.29 -32.29 -5.57
C GLN A 238 0.87 -32.55 -6.11
N LYS A 239 0.25 -33.68 -5.75
CA LYS A 239 -1.14 -33.99 -6.13
C LYS A 239 -2.12 -32.98 -5.53
N LEU A 240 -1.95 -32.67 -4.25
CA LEU A 240 -2.80 -31.71 -3.55
C LEU A 240 -2.65 -30.29 -4.14
N SER A 241 -1.42 -29.85 -4.39
CA SER A 241 -1.13 -28.57 -5.04
C SER A 241 -1.74 -28.50 -6.44
N SER A 242 -1.79 -29.62 -7.17
CA SER A 242 -2.48 -29.69 -8.46
C SER A 242 -3.99 -29.59 -8.32
N ILE A 243 -4.60 -30.25 -7.33
CA ILE A 243 -6.04 -30.17 -7.04
C ILE A 243 -6.43 -28.72 -6.69
N VAL A 244 -5.65 -28.08 -5.82
CA VAL A 244 -5.90 -26.70 -5.40
C VAL A 244 -5.83 -25.73 -6.58
N ARG A 245 -4.83 -25.88 -7.46
CA ARG A 245 -4.71 -25.06 -8.68
C ARG A 245 -5.87 -25.25 -9.67
N LEU A 246 -6.58 -26.37 -9.64
CA LEU A 246 -7.79 -26.57 -10.44
C LEU A 246 -8.99 -25.77 -9.91
N LEU A 247 -8.99 -25.39 -8.63
CA LEU A 247 -10.02 -24.52 -8.06
C LEU A 247 -9.90 -23.09 -8.60
N ASP A 248 -8.66 -22.57 -8.64
CA ASP A 248 -8.24 -21.29 -9.24
C ASP A 248 -6.70 -21.26 -9.29
N SER A 249 -6.13 -20.68 -10.36
CA SER A 249 -4.67 -20.67 -10.58
C SER A 249 -3.89 -19.80 -9.57
N ARG A 250 -4.58 -18.94 -8.81
CA ARG A 250 -3.99 -18.05 -7.80
C ARG A 250 -3.93 -18.66 -6.40
N VAL A 251 -4.53 -19.84 -6.21
CA VAL A 251 -4.59 -20.47 -4.89
C VAL A 251 -3.33 -21.31 -4.68
N THR A 252 -2.68 -21.10 -3.53
CA THR A 252 -1.45 -21.80 -3.15
C THR A 252 -1.63 -22.57 -1.84
N ILE A 253 -0.75 -23.54 -1.60
CA ILE A 253 -0.69 -24.33 -0.37
C ILE A 253 0.63 -24.04 0.30
N HIS A 254 0.60 -23.75 1.60
CA HIS A 254 1.78 -23.58 2.45
C HIS A 254 1.73 -24.57 3.63
N ASP A 255 2.84 -24.70 4.37
CA ASP A 255 2.97 -25.48 5.61
C ASP A 255 2.50 -26.95 5.53
N PHE A 256 2.67 -27.58 4.35
CA PHE A 256 2.18 -28.94 4.13
C PHE A 256 2.94 -29.98 4.99
N ARG A 257 2.18 -30.72 5.79
CA ARG A 257 2.66 -31.80 6.64
C ARG A 257 1.75 -33.02 6.56
N MET A 258 2.37 -34.19 6.63
CA MET A 258 1.66 -35.48 6.61
C MET A 258 1.93 -36.25 7.90
N VAL A 259 0.88 -36.54 8.67
CA VAL A 259 0.98 -37.29 9.93
C VAL A 259 0.21 -38.59 9.81
N LYS A 260 0.94 -39.72 9.78
CA LYS A 260 0.37 -41.06 9.70
C LYS A 260 -0.16 -41.51 11.05
N GLY A 261 -1.48 -41.69 11.17
CA GLY A 261 -2.14 -42.25 12.34
C GLY A 261 -2.48 -43.74 12.17
N PRO A 262 -2.94 -44.41 13.25
CA PRO A 262 -3.29 -45.83 13.21
C PRO A 262 -4.55 -46.13 12.38
N THR A 263 -5.45 -45.16 12.17
CA THR A 263 -6.71 -45.33 11.45
C THR A 263 -6.81 -44.50 10.17
N HIS A 264 -6.13 -43.35 10.12
CA HIS A 264 -6.14 -42.40 9.01
C HIS A 264 -4.83 -41.62 8.99
N THR A 265 -4.54 -40.98 7.86
CA THR A 265 -3.39 -40.09 7.68
C THR A 265 -3.92 -38.66 7.58
N ASN A 266 -3.42 -37.77 8.44
CA ASN A 266 -3.77 -36.36 8.43
C ASN A 266 -2.87 -35.60 7.47
N LEU A 267 -3.49 -34.88 6.53
CA LEU A 267 -2.85 -33.90 5.66
C LEU A 267 -3.13 -32.51 6.25
N ILE A 268 -2.11 -31.88 6.79
CA ILE A 268 -2.19 -30.60 7.49
C ILE A 268 -1.53 -29.56 6.60
N PHE A 269 -2.21 -28.48 6.26
CA PHE A 269 -1.67 -27.43 5.39
C PHE A 269 -2.54 -26.18 5.46
N ASP A 270 -1.97 -25.04 5.10
CA ASP A 270 -2.72 -23.80 4.95
C ASP A 270 -2.96 -23.52 3.46
N ILE A 271 -4.13 -22.96 3.14
CA ILE A 271 -4.48 -22.60 1.77
C ILE A 271 -4.69 -21.10 1.67
N VAL A 272 -3.98 -20.47 0.73
CA VAL A 272 -4.10 -19.03 0.51
C VAL A 272 -5.01 -18.75 -0.67
N VAL A 273 -6.16 -18.15 -0.40
CA VAL A 273 -7.15 -17.79 -1.42
C VAL A 273 -7.22 -16.27 -1.62
N PRO A 274 -7.58 -15.78 -2.82
CA PRO A 274 -7.82 -14.36 -3.06
C PRO A 274 -8.91 -13.77 -2.15
N HIS A 275 -8.83 -12.48 -1.80
CA HIS A 275 -9.84 -11.79 -0.97
C HIS A 275 -11.25 -11.86 -1.57
N GLN A 276 -11.38 -11.73 -2.89
CA GLN A 276 -12.65 -11.87 -3.61
C GLN A 276 -12.75 -13.26 -4.26
N PHE A 277 -12.76 -14.30 -3.43
CA PHE A 277 -12.92 -15.67 -3.93
C PHE A 277 -14.39 -16.02 -4.15
N ARG A 278 -14.67 -16.83 -5.18
CA ARG A 278 -16.03 -17.22 -5.57
C ARG A 278 -16.74 -18.15 -4.57
N LEU A 279 -15.97 -18.86 -3.76
CA LEU A 279 -16.47 -19.81 -2.76
C LEU A 279 -16.24 -19.23 -1.36
N THR A 280 -17.12 -19.55 -0.42
CA THR A 280 -16.85 -19.31 1.01
C THR A 280 -15.75 -20.23 1.51
N ASP A 281 -15.08 -19.85 2.59
CA ASP A 281 -13.99 -20.65 3.16
C ASP A 281 -14.47 -22.08 3.48
N ASP A 282 -15.67 -22.24 4.06
CA ASP A 282 -16.29 -23.55 4.30
C ASP A 282 -16.51 -24.38 3.02
N GLN A 283 -16.91 -23.73 1.92
CA GLN A 283 -17.11 -24.40 0.63
C GLN A 283 -15.79 -24.83 0.01
N VAL A 284 -14.72 -24.05 0.19
CA VAL A 284 -13.36 -24.43 -0.22
C VAL A 284 -12.91 -25.66 0.55
N VAL A 285 -13.03 -25.64 1.88
CA VAL A 285 -12.65 -26.77 2.74
C VAL A 285 -13.43 -28.03 2.39
N GLU A 286 -14.75 -27.93 2.19
CA GLU A 286 -15.56 -29.10 1.83
C GLU A 286 -15.22 -29.64 0.44
N SER A 287 -14.97 -28.76 -0.53
CA SER A 287 -14.54 -29.17 -1.88
C SER A 287 -13.19 -29.92 -1.83
N LEU A 288 -12.24 -29.43 -1.03
CA LEU A 288 -10.95 -30.08 -0.84
C LEU A 288 -11.08 -31.40 -0.10
N ARG A 289 -11.94 -31.46 0.92
CA ARG A 289 -12.20 -32.70 1.67
C ARG A 289 -12.72 -33.81 0.75
N GLN A 290 -13.64 -33.48 -0.15
CA GLN A 290 -14.16 -34.42 -1.15
C GLN A 290 -13.09 -34.84 -2.15
N ALA A 291 -12.30 -33.89 -2.67
CA ALA A 291 -11.22 -34.18 -3.61
C ALA A 291 -10.12 -35.07 -3.01
N VAL A 292 -9.74 -34.82 -1.75
CA VAL A 292 -8.74 -35.62 -1.03
C VAL A 292 -9.26 -37.01 -0.70
N LYS A 293 -10.53 -37.15 -0.26
CA LYS A 293 -11.15 -38.47 -0.04
C LYS A 293 -11.26 -39.30 -1.32
N ALA A 294 -11.36 -38.65 -2.48
CA ALA A 294 -11.32 -39.33 -3.77
C ALA A 294 -9.91 -39.85 -4.15
N LEU A 295 -8.84 -39.29 -3.57
CA LEU A 295 -7.47 -39.81 -3.75
C LEU A 295 -7.24 -41.08 -2.91
N ASP A 296 -7.57 -41.04 -1.62
CA ASP A 296 -7.55 -42.19 -0.71
C ASP A 296 -8.54 -41.92 0.43
N ALA A 297 -9.40 -42.90 0.73
CA ALA A 297 -10.39 -42.80 1.79
C ALA A 297 -9.77 -42.67 3.20
N ARG A 298 -8.48 -42.98 3.35
CA ARG A 298 -7.73 -42.86 4.61
C ARG A 298 -7.16 -41.47 4.85
N TYR A 299 -7.21 -40.56 3.87
CA TYR A 299 -6.75 -39.19 4.05
C TYR A 299 -7.83 -38.32 4.66
N GLU A 300 -7.48 -37.63 5.75
CA GLU A 300 -8.30 -36.58 6.35
C GLU A 300 -7.51 -35.26 6.29
N ILE A 301 -8.20 -34.15 6.02
CA ILE A 301 -7.57 -32.83 5.92
C ILE A 301 -7.79 -32.01 7.18
N VAL A 302 -6.75 -31.31 7.60
CA VAL A 302 -6.79 -30.24 8.60
C VAL A 302 -6.24 -29.00 7.91
N VAL A 303 -7.13 -28.07 7.52
CA VAL A 303 -6.78 -26.93 6.68
C VAL A 303 -7.28 -25.62 7.29
N ASN A 304 -6.42 -24.61 7.30
CA ASN A 304 -6.84 -23.23 7.51
C ASN A 304 -6.89 -22.49 6.18
N VAL A 305 -7.87 -21.61 6.02
CA VAL A 305 -8.04 -20.80 4.81
C VAL A 305 -7.59 -19.38 5.11
N ASP A 306 -6.47 -18.99 4.54
CA ASP A 306 -5.88 -17.67 4.67
C ASP A 306 -6.07 -16.83 3.41
N LYS A 307 -5.84 -15.52 3.55
CA LYS A 307 -5.86 -14.57 2.43
C LYS A 307 -4.47 -14.00 2.21
N ALA A 308 -4.11 -13.79 0.95
CA ALA A 308 -2.81 -13.21 0.62
C ALA A 308 -2.68 -11.77 1.16
N TYR A 309 -1.54 -11.48 1.79
CA TYR A 309 -1.17 -10.12 2.25
C TYR A 309 -0.53 -9.27 1.15
N THR A 310 -0.04 -9.93 0.09
CA THR A 310 0.53 -9.30 -1.10
C THR A 310 -0.31 -9.65 -2.33
N ALA A 311 -0.37 -8.74 -3.30
CA ALA A 311 -1.00 -9.04 -4.58
C ALA A 311 -0.33 -10.27 -5.24
N PRO A 312 -1.09 -11.20 -5.84
CA PRO A 312 -0.51 -12.34 -6.53
C PRO A 312 0.31 -11.85 -7.73
N PRO A 313 1.43 -12.50 -8.08
CA PRO A 313 2.24 -12.12 -9.23
C PRO A 313 1.40 -12.16 -10.51
N GLY A 314 1.14 -10.99 -11.10
CA GLY A 314 0.40 -10.83 -12.37
C GLY A 314 -1.09 -10.50 -12.26
N GLY A 315 -1.62 -10.19 -11.07
CA GLY A 315 -2.98 -9.65 -10.93
C GLY A 315 -2.96 -8.12 -10.99
N GLU A 316 -3.52 -7.53 -12.05
CA GLU A 316 -3.93 -6.12 -12.01
C GLU A 316 -5.00 -5.94 -10.93
N ALA A 317 -4.85 -4.87 -10.14
CA ALA A 317 -5.77 -4.49 -9.07
C ALA A 317 -7.14 -4.04 -9.60
#